data_AF-A0A933RG72-F1
#
_entry.id   AF-A0A933RG72-F1
#
_cell.length_a   1.000
_cell.length_b   1.000
_cell.length_c   1.000
_cell.angle_alpha   90.00
_cell.angle_beta   90.00
_cell.angle_gamma   90.00
#
_symmetry.space_group_name_H-M   'P 1'
#
loop_
_entity.id
_entity.type
_entity.pdbx_description
1 polymer ?
#
loop_
_entity_poly.entity_id
_entity_poly.type
_entity_poly.pdbx_seq_one_letter_code
_entity_poly.pdbx_strand_id
1 'polypeptide(L)'
;MAAGRAAEASEAAGVPLGGPILTYADDTTGVRYEATGRGHARWSVEVSCFHGAEDDDFDAAVHWHHYLAEHVSDDGVAVAGLGDAAIQRDDTLFVLDEPALFYVTVALDGQGPRPDLCAEVARRVIARLAS
;
A
#
# COMPACT_ATOMS: atom_id res chain seq x y z
N MET A 1 21.15 5.40 -9.01
CA MET A 1 20.10 5.47 -10.06
C MET A 1 18.74 5.97 -9.53
N ALA A 2 18.39 5.78 -8.25
CA ALA A 2 17.11 6.25 -7.68
C ALA A 2 16.96 7.79 -7.57
N ALA A 3 18.07 8.53 -7.41
CA ALA A 3 18.04 9.99 -7.20
C ALA A 3 17.49 10.80 -8.39
N GLY A 4 17.63 10.32 -9.63
CA GLY A 4 17.17 11.04 -10.82
C GLY A 4 15.64 11.05 -10.96
N ARG A 5 14.98 9.93 -10.63
CA ARG A 5 13.52 9.80 -10.76
C ARG A 5 12.76 10.61 -9.71
N ALA A 6 13.34 10.77 -8.52
CA ALA A 6 12.76 11.61 -7.48
C ALA A 6 12.78 13.11 -7.85
N ALA A 7 13.82 13.56 -8.57
CA ALA A 7 13.95 14.96 -8.99
C ALA A 7 12.95 15.34 -10.10
N GLU A 8 12.82 14.53 -11.15
CA GLU A 8 11.86 14.75 -12.25
C GLU A 8 10.41 14.75 -11.74
N ALA A 9 10.09 13.83 -10.83
CA ALA A 9 8.77 13.75 -10.22
C ALA A 9 8.48 14.93 -9.27
N SER A 10 9.49 15.42 -8.55
CA SER A 10 9.40 16.65 -7.72
C SER A 10 9.17 17.90 -8.55
N GLU A 11 9.84 18.01 -9.70
CA GLU A 11 9.66 19.12 -10.62
C GLU A 11 8.24 19.13 -11.21
N ALA A 12 7.75 17.98 -11.68
CA ALA A 12 6.41 17.84 -12.23
C ALA A 12 5.30 18.13 -11.19
N ALA A 13 5.51 17.76 -9.94
CA ALA A 13 4.56 17.98 -8.85
C ALA A 13 4.63 19.39 -8.23
N GLY A 14 5.67 20.17 -8.52
CA GLY A 14 5.90 21.49 -7.92
C GLY A 14 6.18 21.47 -6.41
N VAL A 15 6.45 20.29 -5.85
CA VAL A 15 6.79 20.06 -4.43
C VAL A 15 7.91 19.01 -4.34
N PRO A 16 8.86 19.12 -3.38
CA PRO A 16 9.88 18.10 -3.20
C PRO A 16 9.23 16.78 -2.78
N LEU A 17 9.25 15.76 -3.65
CA LEU A 17 8.85 14.41 -3.28
C LEU A 17 9.99 13.80 -2.46
N GLY A 18 9.65 13.22 -1.31
CA GLY A 18 10.58 12.44 -0.52
C GLY A 18 11.06 11.20 -1.28
N GLY A 19 12.25 10.72 -0.92
CA GLY A 19 12.71 9.40 -1.34
C GLY A 19 11.90 8.28 -0.67
N PRO A 20 12.12 7.02 -1.06
CA PRO A 20 11.51 5.87 -0.40
C PRO A 20 11.94 5.80 1.08
N ILE A 21 10.97 5.57 1.96
CA ILE A 21 11.15 5.34 3.39
C ILE A 21 10.78 3.88 3.66
N LEU A 22 11.67 3.11 4.28
CA LEU A 22 11.35 1.76 4.75
C LEU A 22 10.45 1.85 6.00
N THR A 23 9.35 1.10 6.01
CA THR A 23 8.43 0.98 7.15
C THR A 23 8.48 -0.45 7.70
N TYR A 24 8.40 -0.58 9.02
CA TYR A 24 8.40 -1.86 9.72
C TYR A 24 7.29 -1.84 10.77
N ALA A 25 6.50 -2.91 10.81
CA ALA A 25 5.59 -3.26 11.88
C ALA A 25 5.88 -4.69 12.34
N ASP A 26 5.13 -5.18 13.33
CA ASP A 26 5.35 -6.51 13.90
C ASP A 26 5.16 -7.63 12.86
N ASP A 27 4.26 -7.44 11.91
CA ASP A 27 3.83 -8.41 10.90
C ASP A 27 3.98 -7.91 9.46
N THR A 28 4.48 -6.69 9.25
CA THR A 28 4.64 -6.11 7.91
C THR A 28 5.95 -5.37 7.73
N THR A 29 6.45 -5.43 6.50
CA THR A 29 7.57 -4.61 6.01
C THR A 29 7.14 -3.91 4.73
N GLY A 30 7.41 -2.61 4.64
CA GLY A 30 6.90 -1.79 3.55
C GLY A 30 7.80 -0.66 3.09
N VAL A 31 7.29 0.07 2.11
CA VAL A 31 7.89 1.29 1.60
C VAL A 31 6.82 2.37 1.54
N ARG A 32 7.16 3.54 2.09
CA ARG A 32 6.36 4.76 2.01
C ARG A 32 7.08 5.85 1.22
N TYR A 33 6.33 6.53 0.38
CA TYR A 33 6.70 7.79 -0.24
C TYR A 33 5.84 8.89 0.35
N GLU A 34 6.45 10.01 0.73
CA GLU A 34 5.71 11.17 1.22
C GLU A 34 6.32 12.47 0.72
N ALA A 35 5.50 13.50 0.63
CA ALA A 35 5.97 14.86 0.41
C ALA A 35 5.21 15.84 1.30
N THR A 36 5.89 16.93 1.65
CA THR A 36 5.26 18.08 2.31
C THR A 36 5.48 19.33 1.46
N GLY A 37 4.40 19.89 0.93
CA GLY A 37 4.37 21.11 0.14
C GLY A 37 4.17 22.38 0.97
N ARG A 38 4.00 23.52 0.28
CA ARG A 38 3.64 24.80 0.93
C ARG A 38 2.23 24.72 1.50
N GLY A 39 2.00 25.39 2.63
CA GLY A 39 0.67 25.50 3.24
C GLY A 39 0.19 24.26 4.00
N HIS A 40 1.11 23.43 4.51
CA HIS A 40 0.84 22.14 5.18
C HIS A 40 0.32 21.04 4.26
N ALA A 41 0.42 21.21 2.94
CA ALA A 41 0.02 20.18 2.01
C ALA A 41 0.85 18.92 2.20
N ARG A 42 0.22 17.79 2.50
CA ARG A 42 0.90 16.49 2.65
C ARG A 42 0.24 15.43 1.79
N TRP A 43 1.05 14.64 1.09
CA TRP A 43 0.57 13.41 0.46
C TRP A 43 1.48 12.24 0.84
N SER A 44 0.91 11.03 0.83
CA SER A 44 1.66 9.79 1.01
C SER A 44 1.08 8.64 0.20
N VAL A 45 1.97 7.75 -0.24
CA VAL A 45 1.64 6.43 -0.79
C VAL A 45 2.48 5.41 -0.03
N GLU A 46 1.84 4.43 0.57
CA GLU A 46 2.50 3.35 1.29
C GLU A 46 2.04 2.00 0.75
N VAL A 47 2.98 1.08 0.61
CA VAL A 47 2.72 -0.33 0.32
C VAL A 47 3.51 -1.15 1.32
N SER A 48 2.83 -2.03 2.06
CA SER A 48 3.47 -2.90 3.06
C SER A 48 3.01 -4.33 2.86
N CYS A 49 3.96 -5.24 2.82
CA CYS A 49 3.71 -6.67 2.68
C CYS A 49 3.75 -7.34 4.05
N PHE A 50 2.84 -8.28 4.24
CA PHE A 50 2.83 -9.15 5.42
C PHE A 50 3.94 -10.18 5.34
N HIS A 51 4.44 -10.57 6.51
CA HIS A 51 5.41 -11.63 6.68
C HIS A 51 5.16 -12.39 7.98
N GLY A 52 5.77 -13.56 8.10
CA GLY A 52 5.79 -14.34 9.33
C GLY A 52 6.74 -13.72 10.34
N ALA A 53 6.55 -14.05 11.62
CA ALA A 53 7.58 -13.82 12.62
C ALA A 53 8.80 -14.72 12.31
N GLU A 54 9.97 -14.43 12.91
CA GLU A 54 11.27 -15.06 12.60
C GLU A 54 11.28 -16.62 12.58
N ASP A 55 10.29 -17.27 13.20
CA ASP A 55 10.19 -18.74 13.32
C ASP A 55 8.90 -19.36 12.72
N ASP A 56 8.06 -18.61 12.00
CA ASP A 56 6.80 -19.10 11.44
C ASP A 56 6.77 -19.07 9.90
N ASP A 57 6.33 -20.16 9.28
CA ASP A 57 6.07 -20.22 7.84
C ASP A 57 4.85 -19.35 7.52
N PHE A 58 5.08 -18.23 6.82
CA PHE A 58 4.01 -17.34 6.42
C PHE A 58 3.25 -17.89 5.21
N ASP A 59 1.94 -18.06 5.37
CA ASP A 59 1.01 -18.35 4.30
C ASP A 59 -0.01 -17.21 4.17
N ALA A 60 0.03 -16.55 3.01
CA ALA A 60 -0.80 -15.39 2.70
C ALA A 60 -2.30 -15.71 2.71
N ALA A 61 -2.70 -16.88 2.20
CA ALA A 61 -4.10 -17.30 2.13
C ALA A 61 -4.64 -17.65 3.52
N VAL A 62 -3.86 -18.36 4.32
CA VAL A 62 -4.18 -18.68 5.72
C VAL A 62 -4.33 -17.38 6.52
N HIS A 63 -3.37 -16.46 6.41
CA HIS A 63 -3.43 -15.18 7.12
C HIS A 63 -4.64 -14.34 6.66
N TRP A 64 -4.92 -14.31 5.35
CA TRP A 64 -6.11 -13.66 4.81
C TRP A 64 -7.40 -14.21 5.43
N HIS A 65 -7.57 -15.53 5.46
CA HIS A 65 -8.79 -16.16 5.97
C HIS A 65 -8.95 -16.02 7.48
N HIS A 66 -7.87 -16.17 8.27
CA HIS A 66 -7.94 -16.11 9.74
C HIS A 66 -8.01 -14.70 10.29
N TYR A 67 -7.32 -13.74 9.67
CA TYR A 67 -7.19 -12.39 10.24
C TYR A 67 -8.05 -11.38 9.49
N LEU A 68 -7.81 -11.21 8.19
CA LEU A 68 -8.43 -10.13 7.42
C LEU A 68 -9.90 -10.42 7.07
N ALA A 69 -10.22 -11.62 6.62
CA ALA A 69 -11.61 -11.97 6.34
C ALA A 69 -12.46 -11.93 7.61
N GLU A 70 -11.95 -12.27 8.78
CA GLU A 70 -12.73 -12.22 10.02
C GLU A 70 -12.79 -10.83 10.65
N HIS A 71 -11.71 -10.04 10.60
CA HIS A 71 -11.62 -8.77 11.35
C HIS A 71 -11.77 -7.51 10.48
N VAL A 72 -11.62 -7.63 9.16
CA VAL A 72 -11.69 -6.53 8.20
C VAL A 72 -12.95 -6.61 7.34
N SER A 73 -13.54 -7.79 7.14
CA SER A 73 -14.69 -7.93 6.23
C SER A 73 -16.03 -7.43 6.78
N ASP A 74 -16.23 -7.39 8.10
CA ASP A 74 -17.51 -6.97 8.70
C ASP A 74 -17.91 -5.53 8.28
N ASP A 75 -16.92 -4.64 8.13
CA ASP A 75 -17.09 -3.24 7.69
C ASP A 75 -16.37 -2.91 6.37
N GLY A 76 -15.70 -3.90 5.77
CA GLY A 76 -14.90 -3.74 4.55
C GLY A 76 -15.72 -3.93 3.27
N VAL A 77 -15.32 -3.22 2.20
CA VAL A 77 -15.94 -3.34 0.87
C VAL A 77 -15.03 -4.16 -0.05
N ALA A 78 -15.53 -5.28 -0.56
CA ALA A 78 -14.80 -6.09 -1.53
C ALA A 78 -14.51 -5.32 -2.82
N VAL A 79 -13.27 -5.39 -3.31
CA VAL A 79 -12.83 -4.72 -4.53
C VAL A 79 -12.54 -5.76 -5.61
N ALA A 80 -13.32 -5.76 -6.67
CA ALA A 80 -13.18 -6.72 -7.77
C ALA A 80 -11.98 -6.39 -8.68
N GLY A 81 -11.36 -7.45 -9.24
CA GLY A 81 -10.33 -7.33 -10.28
C GLY A 81 -8.94 -6.94 -9.77
N LEU A 82 -8.64 -7.24 -8.51
CA LEU A 82 -7.32 -7.08 -7.89
C LEU A 82 -6.92 -8.38 -7.19
N GLY A 83 -5.81 -8.98 -7.62
CA GLY A 83 -5.29 -10.22 -7.05
C GLY A 83 -6.31 -11.36 -7.03
N ASP A 84 -6.12 -12.28 -6.08
CA ASP A 84 -7.06 -13.35 -5.75
C ASP A 84 -8.23 -12.81 -4.91
N ALA A 85 -7.95 -11.86 -4.01
CA ALA A 85 -8.97 -11.17 -3.22
C ALA A 85 -8.51 -9.76 -2.79
N ALA A 86 -9.44 -8.83 -2.64
CA ALA A 86 -9.15 -7.50 -2.10
C ALA A 86 -10.33 -6.91 -1.32
N ILE A 87 -10.02 -6.21 -0.22
CA ILE A 87 -11.00 -5.55 0.66
C ILE A 87 -10.49 -4.15 0.98
N GLN A 88 -11.31 -3.14 0.69
CA GLN A 88 -11.10 -1.77 1.16
C GLN A 88 -11.75 -1.61 2.53
N ARG A 89 -10.99 -1.19 3.53
CA ARG A 89 -11.52 -0.76 4.82
C ARG A 89 -10.91 0.58 5.19
N ASP A 90 -11.76 1.55 5.52
CA ASP A 90 -11.35 2.92 5.80
C ASP A 90 -10.43 3.47 4.70
N ASP A 91 -9.19 3.80 5.03
CA ASP A 91 -8.17 4.35 4.14
C ASP A 91 -7.20 3.31 3.55
N THR A 92 -7.40 2.04 3.90
CA THR A 92 -6.48 0.95 3.63
C THR A 92 -7.11 -0.10 2.71
N LEU A 93 -6.40 -0.42 1.63
CA LEU A 93 -6.77 -1.50 0.71
C LEU A 93 -5.89 -2.72 1.00
N PHE A 94 -6.49 -3.80 1.46
CA PHE A 94 -5.81 -5.09 1.64
C PHE A 94 -5.97 -5.94 0.37
N VAL A 95 -4.90 -6.56 -0.07
CA VAL A 95 -4.84 -7.34 -1.32
C VAL A 95 -4.10 -8.65 -1.08
N LEU A 96 -4.77 -9.75 -1.38
CA LEU A 96 -4.19 -11.07 -1.54
C LEU A 96 -3.93 -11.30 -3.04
N ASP A 97 -2.67 -11.57 -3.39
CA ASP A 97 -2.21 -11.96 -4.72
C ASP A 97 -1.11 -12.99 -4.50
N GLU A 98 -1.50 -14.25 -4.32
CA GLU A 98 -0.63 -15.30 -3.80
C GLU A 98 0.70 -15.40 -4.59
N PRO A 99 1.84 -15.57 -3.91
CA PRO A 99 2.00 -15.81 -2.46
C PRO A 99 2.05 -14.53 -1.61
N ALA A 100 1.73 -13.35 -2.17
CA ALA A 100 1.82 -12.08 -1.48
C ALA A 100 0.50 -11.69 -0.80
N LEU A 101 0.62 -11.18 0.42
CA LEU A 101 -0.43 -10.43 1.09
C LEU A 101 0.13 -9.06 1.42
N PHE A 102 -0.56 -7.99 1.02
CA PHE A 102 -0.09 -6.64 1.24
C PHE A 102 -1.25 -5.66 1.43
N TYR A 103 -0.94 -4.48 1.97
CA TYR A 103 -1.87 -3.37 2.01
C TYR A 103 -1.32 -2.12 1.33
N VAL A 104 -2.24 -1.26 0.89
CA VAL A 104 -1.95 0.03 0.27
C VAL A 104 -2.71 1.13 0.98
N THR A 105 -2.03 2.21 1.33
CA THR A 105 -2.66 3.46 1.76
C THR A 105 -2.24 4.61 0.86
N VAL A 106 -3.22 5.46 0.50
CA VAL A 106 -2.98 6.68 -0.27
C VAL A 106 -3.72 7.84 0.40
N ALA A 107 -2.97 8.84 0.83
CA ALA A 107 -3.50 10.08 1.39
C ALA A 107 -3.07 11.25 0.52
N LEU A 108 -4.04 12.08 0.11
CA LEU A 108 -3.77 13.34 -0.58
C LEU A 108 -4.21 14.53 0.30
N ASP A 109 -3.49 15.64 0.15
CA ASP A 109 -3.74 16.83 0.94
C ASP A 109 -5.18 17.35 0.79
N GLY A 110 -5.81 17.71 1.91
CA GLY A 110 -7.15 18.31 1.97
C GLY A 110 -8.28 17.44 1.41
N GLN A 111 -7.99 16.25 0.90
CA GLN A 111 -8.95 15.35 0.24
C GLN A 111 -9.17 14.05 1.02
N GLY A 112 -8.34 13.77 2.01
CA GLY A 112 -8.42 12.56 2.81
C GLY A 112 -7.95 11.31 2.04
N PRO A 113 -8.37 10.12 2.49
CA PRO A 113 -8.04 8.85 1.83
C PRO A 113 -8.53 8.80 0.38
N ARG A 114 -7.76 8.15 -0.50
CA ARG A 114 -8.11 7.97 -1.92
C ARG A 114 -8.14 6.49 -2.32
N PRO A 115 -9.23 5.77 -2.00
CA PRO A 115 -9.40 4.34 -2.33
C PRO A 115 -9.25 4.03 -3.83
N ASP A 116 -9.67 4.95 -4.69
CA ASP A 116 -9.52 4.86 -6.14
C ASP A 116 -8.05 4.76 -6.57
N LEU A 117 -7.17 5.51 -5.89
CA LEU A 117 -5.73 5.48 -6.11
C LEU A 117 -5.07 4.27 -5.45
N CYS A 118 -5.57 3.80 -4.30
CA CYS A 118 -5.10 2.55 -3.69
C CYS A 118 -5.23 1.38 -4.67
N ALA A 119 -6.39 1.26 -5.34
CA ALA A 119 -6.62 0.22 -6.35
C ALA A 119 -5.66 0.35 -7.55
N GLU A 120 -5.38 1.56 -8.02
CA GLU A 120 -4.41 1.77 -9.10
C GLU A 120 -2.98 1.36 -8.70
N VAL A 121 -2.55 1.76 -7.51
CA VAL A 121 -1.24 1.37 -6.96
C VAL A 121 -1.15 -0.14 -6.81
N ALA A 122 -2.19 -0.79 -6.26
CA ALA A 122 -2.24 -2.25 -6.14
C ALA A 122 -2.07 -2.96 -7.49
N ARG A 123 -2.76 -2.51 -8.55
CA ARG A 123 -2.58 -3.08 -9.90
C ARG A 123 -1.14 -2.99 -10.38
N ARG A 124 -0.46 -1.88 -10.10
CA ARG A 124 0.95 -1.69 -10.49
C ARG A 124 1.89 -2.60 -9.69
N VAL A 125 1.60 -2.83 -8.41
CA VAL A 125 2.33 -3.78 -7.57
C VAL A 125 2.17 -5.19 -8.11
N ILE A 126 0.93 -5.66 -8.31
CA ILE A 126 0.64 -6.99 -8.87
C ILE A 126 1.34 -7.20 -10.22
N ALA A 127 1.19 -6.24 -11.14
CA ALA A 127 1.85 -6.31 -12.45
C ALA A 127 3.38 -6.38 -12.36
N ARG A 128 3.98 -5.83 -11.30
CA ARG A 128 5.42 -5.84 -11.06
C ARG A 128 5.90 -7.14 -10.40
N LEU A 129 5.07 -7.78 -9.57
CA LEU A 129 5.36 -9.09 -8.98
C LEU A 129 5.29 -10.20 -10.03
N ALA A 130 4.41 -10.06 -11.02
CA ALA A 130 4.25 -11.00 -12.13
C ALA A 130 5.36 -10.93 -13.21
N SER A 131 6.29 -9.96 -13.12
CA SER A 131 7.35 -9.67 -14.11
C SER A 131 8.75 -10.05 -13.63
#